data_AF-A0A9W4TAK3-F1
#
_entry.id   AF-A0A9W4TAK3-F1
#
_cell.length_a   1.000
_cell.length_b   1.000
_cell.length_c   1.000
_cell.angle_alpha   90.00
_cell.angle_beta   90.00
_cell.angle_gamma   90.00
#
_symmetry.space_group_name_H-M   'P 1'
#
loop_
_entity.id
_entity.type
_entity.pdbx_description
1 polymer ?
#
loop_
_entity_poly.entity_id
_entity_poly.type
_entity_poly.pdbx_seq_one_letter_code
_entity_poly.pdbx_strand_id
1 'polypeptide(L)'
;LDNTRTLHRIVEDVLKETINGISQIDLNEVVKTAVWRPDKNNKSVQRFISRMRDRHTREEADAKRCIKKGLTPEPYLYEIPEPGERFEYIVVENDSSQKVGDKMEYPEVVRRIGKKIDISYYLKTVVGLCARFINYDESFQPSSEIVLGALKKLKD
;
A
#
# COMPACT_ATOMS: atom_id res chain seq x y z
N LEU A 1 12.21 -1.68 36.93
CA LEU A 1 12.42 -1.86 35.48
C LEU A 1 13.16 -0.62 35.01
N ASP A 2 14.48 -0.61 35.15
CA ASP A 2 15.29 0.56 34.82
C ASP A 2 15.59 0.54 33.33
N ASN A 3 14.70 1.16 32.55
CA ASN A 3 14.94 1.35 31.13
C ASN A 3 15.93 2.51 30.94
N THR A 4 17.18 2.17 30.65
CA THR A 4 18.26 3.13 30.38
C THR A 4 18.30 3.60 28.92
N ARG A 5 17.41 3.11 28.06
CA ARG A 5 17.36 3.49 26.64
C ARG A 5 16.59 4.80 26.48
N THR A 6 17.15 5.71 25.67
CA THR A 6 16.44 6.92 25.26
C THR A 6 15.24 6.56 24.40
N LEU A 7 14.18 7.38 24.45
CA LEU A 7 13.01 7.22 23.57
C LEU A 7 13.42 7.15 22.10
N HIS A 8 14.40 7.97 21.71
CA HIS A 8 14.99 7.96 20.37
C HIS A 8 15.50 6.56 19.97
N ARG A 9 16.33 5.92 20.81
CA ARG A 9 16.88 4.59 20.53
C ARG A 9 15.81 3.50 20.51
N ILE A 10 14.77 3.64 21.33
CA ILE A 10 13.63 2.70 21.33
C ILE A 10 12.88 2.80 19.99
N VAL A 11 12.56 4.01 19.55
CA VAL A 11 11.87 4.25 18.27
C VAL A 11 12.72 3.77 17.10
N GLU A 12 14.02 4.08 17.10
CA GLU A 12 14.94 3.67 16.03
C GLU A 12 15.06 2.14 15.93
N ASP A 13 15.25 1.45 17.05
CA ASP A 13 15.40 0.00 17.05
C ASP A 13 14.09 -0.70 16.62
N VAL A 14 12.93 -0.23 17.08
CA VAL A 14 11.61 -0.76 16.67
C VAL A 14 11.38 -0.56 15.17
N LEU A 15 11.70 0.62 14.63
CA LEU A 15 11.54 0.89 13.20
C LEU A 15 12.49 0.02 12.37
N LYS A 16 13.76 -0.13 12.78
CA LYS A 16 14.72 -1.01 12.09
C LYS A 16 14.28 -2.46 12.10
N GLU A 17 13.85 -2.97 13.26
CA GLU A 17 13.34 -4.34 13.39
C GLU A 17 12.13 -4.56 12.49
N THR A 18 11.18 -3.62 12.47
CA THR A 18 10.00 -3.67 11.59
C THR A 18 10.39 -3.67 10.11
N ILE A 19 11.33 -2.81 9.70
CA ILE A 19 11.81 -2.75 8.30
C ILE A 19 12.54 -4.02 7.89
N ASN A 20 13.33 -4.61 8.78
CA ASN A 20 14.03 -5.86 8.49
C ASN A 20 13.06 -7.04 8.41
N GLY A 21 12.04 -7.08 9.27
CA GLY A 21 10.99 -8.10 9.29
C GLY A 21 9.94 -7.95 8.18
N ILE A 22 9.88 -6.78 7.52
CA ILE A 22 8.88 -6.44 6.51
C ILE A 22 8.86 -7.42 5.31
N SER A 23 10.01 -8.00 4.97
CA SER A 23 10.11 -9.04 3.93
C SER A 23 9.39 -10.35 4.28
N GLN A 24 9.07 -10.54 5.56
CA GLN A 24 8.36 -11.68 6.14
C GLN A 24 6.98 -11.29 6.69
N ILE A 25 6.46 -10.10 6.35
CA ILE A 25 5.13 -9.67 6.80
C ILE A 25 4.10 -10.73 6.41
N ASP A 26 3.32 -11.17 7.40
CA ASP A 26 2.13 -11.95 7.13
C ASP A 26 1.15 -11.07 6.36
N LEU A 27 0.75 -11.51 5.17
CA LEU A 27 -0.22 -10.82 4.34
C LEU A 27 -1.50 -10.51 5.10
N ASN A 28 -1.89 -11.36 6.05
CA ASN A 28 -3.09 -11.15 6.88
C ASN A 28 -3.02 -9.86 7.70
N GLU A 29 -1.83 -9.43 8.12
CA GLU A 29 -1.65 -8.19 8.89
C GLU A 29 -1.86 -6.93 8.05
N VAL A 30 -1.71 -7.04 6.72
CA VAL A 30 -1.84 -5.92 5.78
C VAL A 30 -3.13 -5.95 4.95
N VAL A 31 -3.97 -6.97 5.15
CA VAL A 31 -5.30 -7.03 4.54
C VAL A 31 -6.14 -5.85 5.03
N LYS A 32 -6.73 -5.13 4.08
CA LYS A 32 -7.71 -4.09 4.31
C LYS A 32 -9.05 -4.51 3.73
N THR A 33 -10.13 -3.91 4.20
CA THR A 33 -11.46 -4.14 3.64
C THR A 33 -12.04 -2.84 3.09
N ALA A 34 -12.79 -2.97 2.00
CA ALA A 34 -13.59 -1.89 1.44
C ALA A 34 -14.99 -2.42 1.11
N VAL A 35 -15.96 -1.51 0.99
CA VAL A 35 -17.31 -1.83 0.52
C VAL A 35 -17.48 -1.21 -0.86
N TRP A 36 -17.90 -1.99 -1.84
CA TRP A 36 -18.20 -1.46 -3.16
C TRP A 36 -19.51 -0.68 -3.12
N ARG A 37 -19.46 0.63 -3.37
CA ARG A 37 -20.65 1.49 -3.45
C ARG A 37 -20.54 2.37 -4.70
N PRO A 38 -21.26 2.06 -5.79
CA PRO A 38 -21.12 2.79 -7.04
C PRO A 38 -21.56 4.26 -6.93
N ASP A 39 -22.48 4.56 -6.01
CA ASP A 39 -23.01 5.90 -5.73
C ASP A 39 -22.03 6.79 -4.94
N LYS A 40 -21.02 6.21 -4.30
CA LYS A 40 -20.06 6.96 -3.48
C LYS A 40 -18.83 7.35 -4.29
N ASN A 41 -18.34 8.56 -4.06
CA ASN A 41 -17.13 9.10 -4.68
C ASN A 41 -15.83 8.54 -4.03
N ASN A 42 -15.72 7.22 -3.92
CA ASN A 42 -14.48 6.57 -3.51
C ASN A 42 -13.63 6.28 -4.75
N LYS A 43 -12.84 7.28 -5.15
CA LYS A 43 -12.00 7.21 -6.37
C LYS A 43 -11.06 6.00 -6.38
N SER A 44 -10.57 5.56 -5.21
CA SER A 44 -9.66 4.40 -5.11
C SER A 44 -10.40 3.11 -5.42
N VAL A 45 -11.54 2.88 -4.77
CA VAL A 45 -12.37 1.68 -5.00
C VAL A 45 -12.93 1.68 -6.42
N GLN A 46 -13.41 2.82 -6.92
CA GLN A 46 -13.92 2.91 -8.30
C GLN A 46 -12.85 2.51 -9.34
N ARG A 47 -11.61 3.01 -9.18
CA ARG A 47 -10.48 2.62 -10.03
C ARG A 47 -10.16 1.14 -9.93
N PHE A 48 -10.12 0.62 -8.71
CA PHE A 48 -9.90 -0.79 -8.45
C PHE A 48 -10.93 -1.65 -9.19
N ILE A 49 -12.23 -1.38 -8.99
CA ILE A 49 -13.33 -2.14 -9.61
C ILE A 49 -13.30 -2.03 -11.14
N SER A 50 -13.03 -0.84 -11.69
CA SER A 50 -12.87 -0.67 -13.14
C SER A 50 -11.77 -1.59 -13.69
N ARG A 51 -10.61 -1.63 -13.02
CA ARG A 51 -9.49 -2.49 -13.44
C ARG A 51 -9.80 -3.97 -13.26
N MET A 52 -10.51 -4.36 -12.19
CA MET A 52 -10.95 -5.75 -12.00
C MET A 52 -11.86 -6.18 -13.15
N ARG A 53 -12.82 -5.34 -13.55
CA ARG A 53 -13.72 -5.59 -14.70
C ARG A 53 -12.95 -5.75 -16.00
N ASP A 54 -11.98 -4.88 -16.28
CA ASP A 54 -11.14 -4.96 -17.48
C ASP A 54 -10.30 -6.25 -17.51
N ARG A 55 -9.80 -6.70 -16.35
CA ARG A 55 -9.06 -7.96 -16.24
C ARG A 55 -9.98 -9.16 -16.41
N HIS A 56 -11.10 -9.19 -15.71
CA HIS A 56 -12.11 -10.24 -15.82
C HIS A 56 -12.60 -10.42 -17.26
N THR A 57 -12.90 -9.32 -17.96
CA THR A 57 -13.32 -9.37 -19.38
C THR A 57 -12.26 -10.04 -20.28
N ARG A 58 -10.97 -9.84 -19.99
CA ARG A 58 -9.89 -10.53 -20.71
C ARG A 58 -9.84 -12.01 -20.35
N GLU A 59 -9.97 -12.36 -19.07
CA GLU A 59 -10.04 -13.75 -18.62
C GLU A 59 -11.22 -14.50 -19.26
N GLU A 60 -12.39 -13.87 -19.38
CA GLU A 60 -13.54 -14.42 -20.08
C GLU A 60 -13.27 -14.67 -21.57
N ALA A 61 -12.64 -13.70 -22.25
CA ALA A 61 -12.29 -13.83 -23.67
C ALA A 61 -11.28 -14.97 -23.90
N ASP A 62 -10.27 -15.09 -23.05
CA ASP A 62 -9.28 -16.16 -23.10
C ASP A 62 -9.92 -17.52 -22.78
N ALA A 63 -10.80 -17.59 -21.79
CA ALA A 63 -11.53 -18.81 -21.47
C ALA A 63 -12.40 -19.29 -22.64
N LYS A 64 -13.14 -18.38 -23.28
CA LYS A 64 -13.92 -18.67 -24.51
C LYS A 64 -13.03 -19.21 -25.62
N ARG A 65 -11.82 -18.65 -25.79
CA ARG A 65 -10.83 -19.11 -26.77
C ARG A 65 -10.29 -20.51 -26.45
N CYS A 66 -10.03 -20.81 -25.19
CA CYS A 66 -9.59 -22.14 -24.73
C CYS A 66 -10.66 -23.20 -25.00
N ILE A 67 -11.91 -22.93 -24.62
CA ILE A 67 -13.05 -23.83 -24.84
C ILE A 67 -13.22 -24.14 -26.33
N LYS A 68 -13.13 -23.13 -27.21
CA LYS A 68 -13.21 -23.33 -28.66
C LYS A 68 -12.12 -24.26 -29.22
N LYS A 69 -10.98 -24.36 -28.53
CA LYS A 69 -9.87 -25.28 -28.88
C LYS A 69 -9.99 -26.66 -28.20
N GLY A 70 -11.06 -26.92 -27.45
CA GLY A 70 -11.21 -28.14 -26.66
C GLY A 70 -10.30 -28.19 -25.43
N LEU A 71 -9.79 -27.04 -24.97
CA LEU A 71 -8.96 -26.93 -23.78
C LEU A 71 -9.79 -26.48 -22.57
N THR A 72 -9.43 -26.96 -21.39
CA THR A 72 -10.00 -26.49 -20.12
C THR A 72 -9.44 -25.10 -19.79
N PRO A 73 -10.29 -24.08 -19.56
CA PRO A 73 -9.83 -22.76 -19.16
C PRO A 73 -9.33 -22.76 -17.71
N GLU A 74 -8.39 -21.86 -17.40
CA GLU A 74 -8.00 -21.62 -16.01
C GLU A 74 -9.12 -20.92 -15.22
N PRO A 75 -9.22 -21.16 -13.90
CA PRO A 75 -10.11 -20.40 -13.04
C PRO A 75 -9.78 -18.90 -13.05
N TYR A 76 -10.81 -18.06 -13.01
CA TYR A 76 -10.67 -16.61 -12.96
C TYR A 76 -9.96 -16.17 -11.68
N LEU A 77 -9.08 -15.18 -11.82
CA LEU A 77 -8.34 -14.60 -10.69
C LEU A 77 -9.06 -13.38 -10.13
N TYR A 78 -9.87 -12.70 -10.94
CA TYR A 78 -10.49 -11.44 -10.58
C TYR A 78 -12.01 -11.58 -10.57
N GLU A 79 -12.55 -11.76 -9.37
CA GLU A 79 -14.00 -11.63 -9.15
C GLU A 79 -14.39 -10.15 -9.03
N ILE A 80 -15.58 -9.79 -9.49
CA ILE A 80 -16.11 -8.43 -9.40
C ILE A 80 -17.12 -8.41 -8.25
N PRO A 81 -16.88 -7.66 -7.16
CA PRO A 81 -17.81 -7.61 -6.06
C PRO A 81 -19.09 -6.88 -6.46
N GLU A 82 -20.20 -7.33 -5.90
CA GLU A 82 -21.53 -6.74 -6.10
C GLU A 82 -21.67 -5.39 -5.37
N PRO A 83 -22.51 -4.47 -5.87
CA PRO A 83 -22.81 -3.24 -5.14
C PRO A 83 -23.33 -3.53 -3.72
N GLY A 84 -22.65 -2.98 -2.72
CA GLY A 84 -22.92 -3.20 -1.30
C GLY A 84 -22.04 -4.29 -0.66
N GLU A 85 -21.35 -5.09 -1.45
CA GLU A 85 -20.48 -6.16 -0.97
C GLU A 85 -19.18 -5.60 -0.36
N ARG A 86 -18.73 -6.25 0.71
CA ARG A 86 -17.41 -6.00 1.31
C ARG A 86 -16.40 -6.94 0.68
N PHE A 87 -15.26 -6.40 0.25
CA PHE A 87 -14.15 -7.18 -0.28
C PHE A 87 -12.84 -6.81 0.42
N GLU A 88 -11.90 -7.75 0.38
CA GLU A 88 -10.55 -7.60 0.91
C GLU A 88 -9.57 -7.11 -0.16
N TYR A 89 -8.57 -6.35 0.25
CA TYR A 89 -7.50 -5.89 -0.63
C TYR A 89 -6.20 -5.63 0.11
N ILE A 90 -5.10 -5.69 -0.62
CA ILE A 90 -3.75 -5.30 -0.21
C ILE A 90 -3.26 -4.22 -1.17
N VAL A 91 -2.46 -3.27 -0.69
CA VAL A 91 -1.80 -2.28 -1.56
C VAL A 91 -0.42 -2.80 -1.94
N VAL A 92 -0.19 -3.01 -3.23
CA VAL A 92 1.06 -3.53 -3.80
C VAL A 92 1.86 -2.44 -4.51
N GLU A 93 3.15 -2.71 -4.72
CA GLU A 93 4.01 -1.84 -5.50
C GLU A 93 3.49 -1.71 -6.93
N ASN A 94 3.54 -0.49 -7.47
CA ASN A 94 3.21 -0.21 -8.86
C ASN A 94 3.98 1.03 -9.33
N ASP A 95 4.95 0.81 -10.21
CA ASP A 95 5.80 1.88 -10.75
C ASP A 95 5.05 2.79 -11.73
N SER A 96 3.94 2.30 -12.31
CA SER A 96 3.18 3.02 -13.33
C SER A 96 2.16 4.02 -12.77
N SER A 97 1.81 3.93 -11.48
CA SER A 97 0.81 4.83 -10.88
C SER A 97 1.00 4.99 -9.37
N GLN A 98 0.89 6.24 -8.90
CA GLN A 98 0.86 6.57 -7.48
C GLN A 98 -0.54 6.50 -6.86
N LYS A 99 -1.58 6.21 -7.67
CA LYS A 99 -2.96 6.20 -7.18
C LYS A 99 -3.25 4.86 -6.51
N VAL A 100 -3.74 4.92 -5.27
CA VAL A 100 -4.00 3.72 -4.45
C VAL A 100 -4.88 2.70 -5.16
N GLY A 101 -5.93 3.12 -5.86
CA GLY A 101 -6.82 2.21 -6.59
C GLY A 101 -6.15 1.38 -7.69
N ASP A 102 -5.06 1.90 -8.27
CA ASP A 102 -4.26 1.22 -9.28
C ASP A 102 -3.24 0.25 -8.63
N LYS A 103 -2.98 0.41 -7.32
CA LYS A 103 -2.12 -0.40 -6.46
C LYS A 103 -2.88 -1.43 -5.61
N MET A 104 -4.19 -1.32 -5.47
CA MET A 104 -5.00 -2.29 -4.72
C MET A 104 -4.97 -3.66 -5.42
N GLU A 105 -4.96 -4.77 -4.70
CA GLU A 105 -5.01 -6.12 -5.28
C GLU A 105 -5.68 -7.09 -4.32
N TYR A 106 -6.35 -8.13 -4.83
CA TYR A 106 -6.91 -9.17 -3.97
C TYR A 106 -5.80 -9.95 -3.24
N PRO A 107 -5.96 -10.30 -1.95
CA PRO A 107 -4.95 -11.05 -1.20
C PRO A 107 -4.56 -12.37 -1.88
N GLU A 108 -5.52 -13.08 -2.46
CA GLU A 108 -5.29 -14.32 -3.20
C GLU A 108 -4.41 -14.14 -4.43
N VAL A 109 -4.64 -13.05 -5.18
CA VAL A 109 -3.83 -12.69 -6.35
C VAL A 109 -2.41 -12.32 -5.92
N VAL A 110 -2.25 -11.61 -4.80
CA VAL A 110 -0.93 -11.31 -4.23
C VAL A 110 -0.18 -12.60 -3.86
N ARG A 111 -0.86 -13.55 -3.21
CA ARG A 111 -0.28 -14.87 -2.86
C ARG A 111 0.11 -15.68 -4.09
N ARG A 112 -0.77 -15.76 -5.09
CA ARG A 112 -0.57 -16.61 -6.28
C ARG A 112 0.51 -16.06 -7.23
N ILE A 113 0.61 -14.73 -7.37
CA ILE A 113 1.53 -14.09 -8.32
C ILE A 113 2.83 -13.61 -7.62
N GLY A 114 2.86 -13.54 -6.29
CA GLY A 114 4.02 -13.06 -5.54
C GLY A 114 4.24 -11.55 -5.69
N LYS A 115 3.17 -10.76 -5.69
CA LYS A 115 3.30 -9.29 -5.81
C LYS A 115 3.89 -8.70 -4.53
N LYS A 116 4.80 -7.75 -4.69
CA LYS A 116 5.42 -7.03 -3.57
C LYS A 116 4.44 -6.04 -2.96
N ILE A 117 4.36 -6.03 -1.63
CA ILE A 117 3.53 -5.11 -0.86
C ILE A 117 4.15 -3.70 -0.93
N ASP A 118 3.34 -2.67 -1.13
CA ASP A 118 3.80 -1.28 -1.01
C ASP A 118 3.91 -0.90 0.47
N ILE A 119 5.02 -1.27 1.09
CA ILE A 119 5.31 -1.01 2.50
C ILE A 119 5.19 0.47 2.84
N SER A 120 5.60 1.35 1.91
CA SER A 120 5.56 2.81 2.11
C SER A 120 4.14 3.31 2.36
N TYR A 121 3.15 2.71 1.69
CA TYR A 121 1.74 3.02 1.90
C TYR A 121 1.30 2.76 3.35
N TYR A 122 1.70 1.63 3.92
CA TYR A 122 1.31 1.23 5.28
C TYR A 122 2.10 1.99 6.36
N LEU A 123 3.37 2.32 6.11
CA LEU A 123 4.19 3.07 7.04
C LEU A 123 3.88 4.58 7.08
N LYS A 124 3.18 5.12 6.09
CA LYS A 124 2.93 6.56 5.97
C LYS A 124 2.37 7.20 7.25
N THR A 125 1.46 6.53 7.94
CA THR A 125 0.89 7.02 9.19
C THR A 125 1.89 6.98 10.34
N VAL A 126 2.71 5.93 10.41
CA VAL A 126 3.76 5.76 11.42
C VAL A 126 4.80 6.85 11.28
N VAL A 127 5.25 7.14 10.05
CA VAL A 127 6.21 8.22 9.77
C VAL A 127 5.70 9.57 10.29
N GLY A 128 4.42 9.89 10.07
CA GLY A 128 3.82 11.13 10.59
C GLY A 128 3.77 11.22 12.11
N LEU A 129 3.58 10.09 12.79
CA LEU A 129 3.64 10.01 14.26
C LEU A 129 5.08 10.16 14.75
N CYS A 130 6.03 9.44 14.16
CA CYS A 130 7.45 9.50 14.51
C CYS A 130 8.05 10.89 14.28
N ALA A 131 7.68 11.58 13.19
CA ALA A 131 8.15 12.93 12.91
C ALA A 131 7.85 13.90 14.07
N ARG A 132 6.72 13.75 14.77
CA ARG A 132 6.39 14.59 15.93
C ARG A 132 7.31 14.36 17.12
N PHE A 133 7.81 13.15 17.30
CA PHE A 133 8.75 12.84 18.38
C PHE A 133 10.18 13.26 18.04
N ILE A 134 10.55 13.15 16.77
CA ILE A 134 11.91 13.40 16.28
C ILE A 134 12.15 14.89 16.02
N ASN A 135 11.14 15.65 15.60
CA ASN A 135 11.30 17.08 15.29
C ASN A 135 11.72 17.94 16.49
N TYR A 136 11.54 17.48 17.73
CA TYR A 136 12.00 18.23 18.91
C TYR A 136 13.41 17.83 19.36
N ASP A 137 13.99 16.81 18.74
CA ASP A 137 15.33 16.35 19.07
C ASP A 137 16.37 17.19 18.30
N GLU A 138 17.35 17.72 19.03
CA GLU A 138 18.41 18.58 18.50
C GLU A 138 19.20 17.90 17.40
N SER A 139 19.32 16.56 17.39
CA SER A 139 20.07 15.84 16.36
C SER A 139 19.42 15.91 14.97
N PHE A 140 18.15 16.30 14.89
CA PHE A 140 17.40 16.44 13.64
C PHE A 140 17.07 17.90 13.30
N GLN A 141 17.49 18.85 14.14
CA GLN A 141 17.37 20.26 13.82
C GLN A 141 18.37 20.64 12.72
N PRO A 142 17.97 21.47 11.74
CA PRO A 142 18.90 21.98 10.73
C PRO A 142 20.00 22.81 11.39
N SER A 143 21.23 22.71 10.88
CA SER A 143 22.33 23.54 11.39
C SER A 143 22.05 25.03 11.15
N SER A 144 22.63 25.88 12.00
CA SER A 144 22.47 27.34 11.91
C SER A 144 22.80 27.90 10.52
N GLU A 145 23.79 27.31 9.83
CA GLU A 145 24.14 27.71 8.45
C GLU A 145 23.03 27.42 7.44
N ILE A 146 22.36 26.27 7.54
CA ILE A 146 21.26 25.87 6.65
C ILE A 146 20.06 26.80 6.87
N VAL A 147 19.73 27.09 8.13
CA VAL A 147 18.63 28.00 8.49
C VAL A 147 18.91 29.41 7.96
N LEU A 148 20.15 29.90 8.13
CA LEU A 148 20.55 31.24 7.67
C LEU A 148 20.50 31.35 6.13
N GLY A 149 20.85 30.28 5.42
CA GLY A 149 20.71 30.20 3.96
C GLY A 149 19.25 30.22 3.49
N ALA A 150 18.35 29.54 4.20
CA ALA A 150 16.91 29.54 3.89
C ALA A 150 16.25 30.90 4.16
N LEU A 151 16.61 31.56 5.26
CA LEU A 151 16.11 32.89 5.63
C LEU A 151 16.53 33.98 4.63
N LYS A 152 17.72 33.86 4.02
CA LYS A 152 18.16 34.76 2.95
C LYS A 152 17.29 34.63 1.70
N LYS A 153 16.97 33.39 1.29
CA LYS A 153 16.12 33.09 0.13
C LYS A 153 14.65 33.49 0.28
N LEU A 154 14.17 33.70 1.52
CA LEU A 154 12.80 34.15 1.81
C LEU A 154 12.64 35.67 1.76
N LYS A 155 13.75 36.42 1.72
CA LYS A 155 13.76 37.89 1.67
C LYS A 155 13.95 38.44 0.24
N ASP A 156 14.16 37.56 -0.73
CA ASP A 156 14.20 37.85 -2.17
C ASP A 156 12.84 37.52 -2.81
#